data_AF-A0A1H9J425-F1
#
_entry.id   AF-A0A1H9J425-F1
#
_cell.length_a   1.000
_cell.length_b   1.000
_cell.length_c   1.000
_cell.angle_alpha   90.00
_cell.angle_beta   90.00
_cell.angle_gamma   90.00
#
_symmetry.space_group_name_H-M   'P 1'
#
loop_
_entity.id
_entity.type
_entity.pdbx_description
1 polymer ?
#
loop_
_entity_poly.entity_id
_entity_poly.type
_entity_poly.pdbx_seq_one_letter_code
_entity_poly.pdbx_strand_id
1 'polypeptide(L)'
;MSYNKALWAGIAFSISTLVVGCAKQQIGGFTEIDHDKVAHTYQFRYQPHQLDRAALNAYITQRCVQQGFDKVDPLPEEAGTLPGYTTRWFQCNYEVKS
;
A
#
# COMPACT_ATOMS: atom_id res chain seq x y z
N MET A 1 -42.46 39.45 -32.86
CA MET A 1 -41.98 38.05 -32.92
C MET A 1 -41.46 37.64 -31.56
N SER A 2 -41.86 36.46 -31.12
CA SER A 2 -41.80 35.93 -29.75
C SER A 2 -40.37 35.67 -29.24
N TYR A 3 -40.12 36.00 -27.97
CA TYR A 3 -38.99 35.51 -27.20
C TYR A 3 -39.22 34.05 -26.82
N ASN A 4 -38.32 33.14 -27.22
CA ASN A 4 -38.27 31.80 -26.64
C ASN A 4 -36.95 31.61 -25.89
N LYS A 5 -37.04 31.74 -24.57
CA LYS A 5 -36.09 31.17 -23.61
C LYS A 5 -36.55 29.72 -23.35
N ALA A 6 -35.78 28.74 -23.82
CA ALA A 6 -35.88 27.35 -23.38
C ALA A 6 -34.46 26.93 -22.97
N LEU A 7 -34.20 26.96 -21.66
CA LEU A 7 -34.11 25.78 -20.80
C LEU A 7 -32.93 24.88 -21.21
N TRP A 8 -31.74 25.11 -20.62
CA TRP A 8 -31.25 24.52 -19.37
C TRP A 8 -30.78 23.06 -19.50
N ALA A 9 -29.49 22.89 -19.16
CA ALA A 9 -28.87 21.71 -18.55
C ALA A 9 -28.76 20.42 -19.39
N GLY A 10 -27.61 20.26 -20.06
CA GLY A 10 -27.08 18.96 -20.48
C GLY A 10 -25.81 18.67 -19.68
N ILE A 11 -25.96 17.87 -18.63
CA ILE A 11 -25.01 17.51 -17.58
C ILE A 11 -23.64 17.08 -18.14
N ALA A 12 -22.57 17.82 -17.82
CA ALA A 12 -21.21 17.32 -17.92
C ALA A 12 -21.01 16.29 -16.80
N PHE A 13 -21.31 15.02 -17.09
CA PHE A 13 -21.01 13.92 -16.17
C PHE A 13 -19.51 13.63 -16.30
N SER A 14 -18.69 14.48 -15.66
CA SER A 14 -17.29 14.18 -15.42
C SER A 14 -17.25 12.95 -14.51
N ILE A 15 -17.14 11.76 -15.11
CA ILE A 15 -16.91 10.52 -14.36
C ILE A 15 -15.53 10.66 -13.71
N SER A 16 -15.52 11.09 -12.46
CA SER A 16 -14.36 10.95 -11.58
C SER A 16 -14.17 9.46 -11.35
N THR A 17 -13.42 8.79 -12.23
CA THR A 17 -12.92 7.45 -11.97
C THR A 17 -11.99 7.53 -10.78
N LEU A 18 -12.51 7.16 -9.60
CA LEU A 18 -11.68 6.79 -8.47
C LEU A 18 -10.82 5.61 -8.93
N VAL A 19 -9.55 5.88 -9.23
CA VAL A 19 -8.57 4.83 -9.51
C VAL A 19 -8.31 4.14 -8.19
N VAL A 20 -9.18 3.18 -7.84
CA VAL A 20 -8.91 2.26 -6.74
C VAL A 20 -7.81 1.35 -7.26
N GLY A 21 -6.56 1.62 -6.88
CA GLY A 21 -5.46 0.71 -7.19
C GLY A 21 -5.82 -0.67 -6.63
N CYS A 22 -5.87 -1.69 -7.50
CA CYS A 22 -6.03 -3.07 -7.07
C CYS A 22 -4.77 -3.46 -6.29
N ALA A 23 -4.77 -3.24 -4.97
CA ALA A 23 -3.72 -3.73 -4.10
C ALA A 23 -3.73 -5.26 -4.19
N LYS A 24 -2.71 -5.83 -4.83
CA LYS A 24 -2.62 -7.27 -5.05
C LYS A 24 -2.34 -7.94 -3.72
N GLN A 25 -3.29 -8.73 -3.23
CA GLN A 25 -3.06 -9.59 -2.08
C GLN A 25 -1.99 -10.63 -2.44
N GLN A 26 -0.96 -10.70 -1.62
CA GLN A 26 0.14 -11.65 -1.82
C GLN A 26 -0.23 -13.01 -1.23
N ILE A 27 0.39 -14.06 -1.77
CA ILE A 27 0.35 -15.38 -1.16
C ILE A 27 1.03 -15.26 0.21
N GLY A 28 0.32 -15.65 1.28
CA GLY A 28 0.77 -15.47 2.66
C GLY A 28 -0.05 -14.48 3.51
N GLY A 29 -1.16 -13.95 2.99
CA GLY A 29 -2.14 -13.23 3.82
C GLY A 29 -1.77 -11.78 4.15
N PHE A 30 -0.91 -11.16 3.35
CA PHE A 30 -0.52 -9.75 3.49
C PHE A 30 -0.72 -8.98 2.18
N THR A 31 -0.75 -7.66 2.29
CA THR A 31 -0.85 -6.73 1.16
C THR A 31 0.11 -5.58 1.38
N GLU A 32 0.96 -5.27 0.40
CA GLU A 32 1.73 -4.02 0.37
C GLU A 32 0.73 -2.88 0.12
N ILE A 33 0.67 -1.92 1.03
CA ILE A 33 -0.30 -0.82 0.99
C ILE A 33 0.35 0.55 0.83
N ASP A 34 1.64 0.68 1.11
CA ASP A 34 2.39 1.93 0.93
C ASP A 34 3.90 1.69 0.79
N HIS A 35 4.60 2.66 0.21
CA HIS A 35 6.06 2.67 0.04
C HIS A 35 6.59 4.10 0.02
N ASP A 36 7.43 4.45 0.99
CA ASP A 36 8.19 5.70 0.98
C ASP A 36 9.56 5.46 0.33
N LYS A 37 9.76 6.08 -0.84
CA LYS A 37 11.00 5.95 -1.62
C LYS A 37 12.18 6.69 -1.01
N VAL A 38 11.93 7.77 -0.25
CA VAL A 38 12.98 8.57 0.39
C VAL A 38 13.46 7.87 1.64
N ALA A 39 12.51 7.38 2.44
CA ALA A 39 12.83 6.61 3.63
C ALA A 39 13.23 5.18 3.29
N HIS A 40 12.95 4.63 2.11
CA HIS A 40 13.14 3.22 1.75
C HIS A 40 12.34 2.25 2.64
N THR A 41 11.09 2.63 2.95
CA THR A 41 10.20 1.83 3.80
C THR A 41 9.00 1.30 3.03
N TYR A 42 8.57 0.09 3.36
CA TYR A 42 7.39 -0.56 2.79
C TYR A 42 6.37 -0.86 3.89
N GLN A 43 5.11 -0.48 3.69
CA GLN A 43 4.03 -0.77 4.62
C GLN A 43 3.21 -1.96 4.16
N PHE A 44 2.96 -2.89 5.08
CA PHE A 44 2.10 -4.03 4.83
C PHE A 44 0.90 -4.02 5.76
N ARG A 45 -0.23 -4.50 5.25
CA ARG A 45 -1.45 -4.77 6.00
C ARG A 45 -1.75 -6.27 6.00
N TYR A 46 -2.16 -6.80 7.14
CA TYR A 46 -2.53 -8.21 7.31
C TYR A 46 -3.47 -8.41 8.50
N GLN A 47 -4.16 -9.55 8.55
CA GLN A 47 -4.83 -10.01 9.77
C GLN A 47 -3.84 -10.89 10.55
N PRO A 48 -3.55 -10.62 11.84
CA PRO A 48 -2.51 -11.33 12.59
C PRO A 48 -2.65 -12.87 12.60
N HIS A 49 -3.88 -13.37 12.61
CA HIS A 49 -4.17 -14.81 12.65
C HIS A 49 -4.09 -15.50 11.27
N GLN A 50 -3.99 -14.74 10.18
CA GLN A 50 -3.91 -15.26 8.81
C GLN A 50 -2.56 -14.98 8.15
N LEU A 51 -1.66 -14.28 8.84
CA LEU A 51 -0.36 -13.90 8.32
C LEU A 51 0.61 -15.09 8.34
N ASP A 52 1.11 -15.46 7.16
CA ASP A 52 2.35 -16.21 7.05
C ASP A 52 3.53 -15.23 7.19
N ARG A 53 4.14 -15.22 8.38
CA ARG A 53 5.26 -14.33 8.70
C ARG A 53 6.52 -14.67 7.88
N ALA A 54 6.73 -15.94 7.55
CA ALA A 54 7.90 -16.35 6.77
C ALA A 54 7.76 -15.87 5.32
N ALA A 55 6.57 -15.98 4.73
CA ALA A 55 6.29 -15.46 3.40
C ALA A 55 6.47 -13.94 3.33
N LEU A 56 5.96 -13.19 4.31
CA LEU A 56 6.15 -11.74 4.39
C LEU A 56 7.63 -11.36 4.50
N ASN A 57 8.37 -12.01 5.42
CA ASN A 57 9.79 -11.74 5.62
C ASN A 57 10.61 -12.04 4.37
N ALA A 58 10.34 -13.16 3.69
CA ALA A 58 11.00 -13.51 2.44
C ALA A 58 10.70 -12.48 1.33
N TYR A 59 9.44 -12.06 1.22
CA TYR A 59 9.02 -11.05 0.25
C TYR A 59 9.76 -9.73 0.43
N ILE A 60 9.74 -9.16 1.65
CA ILE A 60 10.39 -7.86 1.90
C ILE A 60 11.92 -7.96 1.81
N THR A 61 12.52 -9.08 2.23
CA THR A 61 13.95 -9.31 2.05
C THR A 61 14.34 -9.28 0.58
N GLN A 62 13.62 -10.04 -0.26
CA GLN A 62 13.86 -10.03 -1.70
C GLN A 62 13.66 -8.64 -2.30
N ARG A 63 12.64 -7.91 -1.86
CA ARG A 63 12.34 -6.56 -2.32
C ARG A 63 13.46 -5.58 -2.00
N CYS A 64 13.98 -5.60 -0.76
CA CYS A 64 15.10 -4.75 -0.33
C CYS A 64 16.38 -5.10 -1.11
N VAL A 65 16.70 -6.39 -1.29
CA VAL A 65 17.85 -6.84 -2.09
C VAL A 65 17.78 -6.36 -3.54
N GLN A 66 16.60 -6.38 -4.16
CA GLN A 66 16.39 -5.84 -5.51
C GLN A 66 16.63 -4.32 -5.60
N GLN A 67 16.56 -3.60 -4.48
CA GLN A 67 16.87 -2.17 -4.39
C GLN A 67 18.32 -1.92 -3.94
N GLY A 68 19.11 -2.98 -3.72
CA GLY A 68 20.51 -2.89 -3.32
C GLY A 68 20.76 -2.87 -1.82
N PHE A 69 19.74 -3.10 -0.99
CA PHE A 69 19.86 -3.17 0.48
C PHE A 69 20.05 -4.62 0.93
N ASP A 70 20.86 -4.86 1.96
CA ASP A 70 21.16 -6.20 2.50
C ASP A 70 20.59 -6.45 3.91
N LYS A 71 19.92 -5.44 4.50
CA LYS A 71 19.26 -5.54 5.80
C LYS A 71 17.81 -5.09 5.72
N VAL A 72 16.93 -5.75 6.48
CA VAL A 72 15.54 -5.33 6.69
C VAL A 72 15.28 -5.18 8.17
N ASP A 73 14.84 -3.99 8.59
CA ASP A 73 14.46 -3.71 9.97
C ASP A 73 12.93 -3.54 10.07
N PRO A 74 12.22 -4.40 10.82
CA PRO A 74 10.81 -4.20 11.08
C PRO A 74 10.61 -3.01 12.02
N LEU A 75 9.69 -2.12 11.66
CA LEU A 75 9.22 -1.07 12.55
C LEU A 75 8.05 -1.59 13.43
N PRO A 76 7.64 -0.86 14.48
CA PRO A 76 6.54 -1.27 15.34
C PRO A 76 5.27 -1.61 14.54
N GLU A 77 4.51 -2.58 15.06
CA GLU A 77 3.15 -2.85 14.56
C GLU A 77 2.20 -1.75 15.01
N GLU A 78 1.29 -1.38 14.14
CA GLU A 78 0.26 -0.38 14.37
C GLU A 78 -1.13 -0.98 14.12
N ALA A 79 -2.14 -0.48 14.82
CA ALA A 79 -3.51 -0.86 14.54
C ALA A 79 -3.90 -0.35 13.14
N GLY A 80 -4.41 -1.24 12.30
CA GLY A 80 -4.90 -0.85 10.98
C GLY A 80 -6.20 -0.05 11.06
N THR A 81 -6.48 0.74 10.03
CA THR A 81 -7.76 1.46 9.89
C THR A 81 -8.97 0.54 9.69
N LEU A 82 -8.73 -0.70 9.23
CA LEU A 82 -9.76 -1.73 9.09
C LEU A 82 -9.83 -2.59 10.37
N PRO A 83 -11.03 -2.86 10.92
CA PRO A 83 -11.19 -3.70 12.09
C PRO A 83 -10.54 -5.08 11.94
N GLY A 84 -9.72 -5.49 12.92
CA GLY A 84 -9.04 -6.78 12.93
C GLY A 84 -7.81 -6.87 12.01
N TYR A 85 -7.41 -5.77 11.36
CA TYR A 85 -6.17 -5.68 10.61
C TYR A 85 -5.09 -4.93 11.40
N THR A 86 -3.87 -5.31 11.11
CA THR A 86 -2.64 -4.69 11.61
C THR A 86 -1.85 -4.16 10.42
N THR A 87 -1.11 -3.08 10.65
CA THR A 87 -0.13 -2.56 9.71
C THR A 87 1.27 -2.61 10.31
N ARG A 88 2.28 -2.84 9.49
CA ARG A 88 3.69 -2.74 9.88
C ARG A 88 4.51 -2.18 8.74
N TRP A 89 5.38 -1.24 9.07
CA TRP A 89 6.42 -0.75 8.18
C TRP A 89 7.69 -1.60 8.30
N PHE A 90 8.41 -1.75 7.20
CA PHE A 90 9.73 -2.36 7.15
C PHE A 90 10.69 -1.40 6.46
N GLN A 91 11.85 -1.20 7.06
CA GLN A 91 12.90 -0.32 6.58
C GLN A 91 13.97 -1.15 5.88
N CYS A 92 14.23 -0.87 4.60
CA CYS A 92 15.40 -1.41 3.90
C CYS A 92 16.65 -0.61 4.30
N ASN A 93 17.70 -1.28 4.74
CA ASN A 93 18.93 -0.69 5.24
C ASN A 93 20.16 -1.43 4.73
N TYR A 94 21.34 -0.84 4.99
CA TYR A 94 22.62 -1.52 4.84
C TYR A 94 23.08 -2.12 6.16
N GLU A 95 23.64 -3.32 6.12
CA GLU A 95 24.36 -3.91 7.24
C GLU A 95 25.70 -3.19 7.40
N VAL A 96 25.86 -2.45 8.50
CA VAL A 96 27.14 -1.84 8.85
C VAL A 96 28.03 -2.93 9.42
N LYS A 97 28.95 -3.44 8.60
CA LYS A 97 29.99 -4.36 9.04
C LYS A 97 30.93 -3.62 10.00
N SER A 98 31.02 -4.12 11.23
CA SER A 98 31.99 -3.67 12.25
C SER A 98 33.23 -4.54 12.20
#